data_AF-A0A534FH74-F1
#
_entry.id   AF-A0A534FH74-F1
#
_cell.length_a   1.000
_cell.length_b   1.000
_cell.length_c   1.000
_cell.angle_alpha   90.00
_cell.angle_beta   90.00
_cell.angle_gamma   90.00
#
_symmetry.space_group_name_H-M   'P 1'
#
loop_
_entity.id
_entity.type
_entity.pdbx_description
1 polymer ?
#
loop_
_entity_poly.entity_id
_entity_poly.type
_entity_poly.pdbx_seq_one_letter_code
_entity_poly.pdbx_strand_id
1 'polypeptide(L)'
;LGTGAVSGKVTLNGVNATAVTINEAFAGSTGPGAITLAANAGTAGEWDVAAGALLTADQVTALLEGKLYVIATSAANPAGELRGQITPANVKVTFAALAGSQEVPPVTIAASGMAAATVDALANTVTVHVNATGVNDATAAEVDTAAAGATGPKLVALTKDNVNAGHWSTELAGVSAADVGNYTANKWYVNVVTPADPSGALRGQIDATAAPPPAAATLTQLKTTAFAVCASCHTGGGAALPSSMDLHPAQIYASIVGVASVEQPALKRVAPGDAANSYVVQKLEGAATITGARMPFGGPYLDQATIDQVKAWINAGAQNN
;
A
#
# COMPACT_ATOMS: atom_id res chain seq x y z
N LEU A 1 -5.81 30.55 -2.91
CA LEU A 1 -6.30 29.63 -3.95
C LEU A 1 -6.64 30.35 -5.26
N GLY A 2 -7.49 31.39 -5.28
CA GLY A 2 -7.91 32.05 -6.54
C GLY A 2 -6.82 32.67 -7.45
N THR A 3 -5.55 32.71 -7.01
CA THR A 3 -4.40 33.11 -7.84
C THR A 3 -3.61 31.94 -8.44
N GLY A 4 -3.93 30.69 -8.08
CA GLY A 4 -3.16 29.50 -8.48
C GLY A 4 -1.76 29.37 -7.87
N ALA A 5 -1.24 30.40 -7.18
CA ALA A 5 0.13 30.42 -6.67
C ALA A 5 0.41 29.29 -5.67
N VAL A 6 1.47 28.52 -5.96
CA VAL A 6 1.94 27.41 -5.11
C VAL A 6 3.40 27.65 -4.72
N SER A 7 3.69 27.39 -3.45
CA SER A 7 5.02 27.24 -2.90
C SER A 7 5.03 26.04 -1.97
N GLY A 8 6.19 25.40 -1.81
CA GLY A 8 6.31 24.20 -0.99
C GLY A 8 7.65 23.52 -1.21
N LYS A 9 7.92 22.54 -0.34
CA LYS A 9 9.11 21.69 -0.39
C LYS A 9 8.75 20.25 -0.05
N VAL A 10 9.46 19.31 -0.65
CA VAL A 10 9.41 17.87 -0.39
C VAL A 10 10.78 17.45 0.12
N THR A 11 10.85 16.77 1.25
CA THR A 11 12.10 16.21 1.80
C THR A 11 12.03 14.69 1.72
N LEU A 12 12.97 14.08 0.99
CA LEU A 12 13.06 12.63 0.80
C LEU A 12 14.22 12.08 1.64
N ASN A 13 13.97 10.98 2.35
CA ASN A 13 14.97 10.24 3.11
C ASN A 13 15.07 8.80 2.55
N GLY A 14 16.29 8.29 2.40
CA GLY A 14 16.52 6.91 1.94
C GLY A 14 16.20 6.62 0.47
N VAL A 15 15.88 7.64 -0.34
CA VAL A 15 15.55 7.52 -1.78
C VAL A 15 16.42 8.47 -2.59
N ASN A 16 17.09 7.94 -3.61
CA ASN A 16 17.87 8.73 -4.58
C ASN A 16 16.99 9.09 -5.78
N ALA A 17 16.12 10.09 -5.60
CA ALA A 17 15.16 10.48 -6.62
C ALA A 17 15.84 11.14 -7.84
N THR A 18 15.35 10.82 -9.04
CA THR A 18 15.76 11.43 -10.31
C THR A 18 14.84 12.57 -10.74
N ALA A 19 13.57 12.55 -10.30
CA ALA A 19 12.64 13.67 -10.40
C ALA A 19 11.62 13.64 -9.26
N VAL A 20 11.07 14.82 -8.93
CA VAL A 20 9.89 14.96 -8.06
C VAL A 20 8.88 15.87 -8.77
N THR A 21 7.64 15.44 -8.89
CA THR A 21 6.56 16.18 -9.56
C THR A 21 5.28 16.17 -8.74
N ILE A 22 4.48 17.22 -8.87
CA ILE A 22 3.06 17.24 -8.49
C ILE A 22 2.26 16.88 -9.73
N ASN A 23 1.35 15.92 -9.60
CA ASN A 23 0.52 15.35 -10.65
C ASN A 23 -0.97 15.35 -10.23
N GLU A 24 -1.86 15.14 -11.20
CA GLU A 24 -3.32 15.17 -11.02
C GLU A 24 -3.95 13.78 -11.20
N ALA A 25 -4.21 13.09 -10.08
CA ALA A 25 -5.08 11.90 -9.98
C ALA A 25 -5.39 11.60 -8.50
N PHE A 26 -6.54 10.98 -8.21
CA PHE A 26 -6.85 10.51 -6.86
C PHE A 26 -5.94 9.36 -6.42
N ALA A 27 -5.89 9.10 -5.11
CA ALA A 27 -5.14 7.96 -4.58
C ALA A 27 -5.64 6.65 -5.21
N GLY A 28 -4.73 5.84 -5.77
CA GLY A 28 -5.06 4.59 -6.47
C GLY A 28 -5.28 4.69 -8.00
N SER A 29 -5.14 5.88 -8.58
CA SER A 29 -5.03 6.12 -10.03
C SER A 29 -3.79 6.98 -10.36
N THR A 30 -3.37 7.04 -11.63
CA THR A 30 -2.25 7.88 -12.10
C THR A 30 -2.74 8.89 -13.13
N GLY A 31 -2.03 10.02 -13.27
CA GLY A 31 -2.45 11.09 -14.18
C GLY A 31 -1.35 12.09 -14.51
N PRO A 32 -1.68 13.15 -15.27
CA PRO A 32 -0.70 14.07 -15.86
C PRO A 32 0.08 14.85 -14.80
N GLY A 33 1.31 15.25 -15.17
CA GLY A 33 2.12 16.16 -14.37
C GLY A 33 1.62 17.59 -14.44
N ALA A 34 1.56 18.27 -13.29
CA ALA A 34 1.17 19.67 -13.14
C ALA A 34 2.37 20.58 -12.87
N ILE A 35 3.25 20.22 -11.92
CA ILE A 35 4.43 21.01 -11.53
C ILE A 35 5.63 20.08 -11.34
N THR A 36 6.77 20.41 -11.96
CA THR A 36 8.07 19.77 -11.66
C THR A 36 8.79 20.55 -10.57
N LEU A 37 9.28 19.85 -9.54
CA LEU A 37 10.08 20.44 -8.46
C LEU A 37 11.57 20.42 -8.84
N ALA A 38 12.31 21.43 -8.38
CA ALA A 38 13.75 21.52 -8.55
C ALA A 38 14.46 20.93 -7.33
N ALA A 39 15.52 20.15 -7.52
CA ALA A 39 16.36 19.70 -6.42
C ALA A 39 17.01 20.91 -5.71
N ASN A 40 16.96 20.93 -4.38
CA ASN A 40 17.51 22.01 -3.57
C ASN A 40 19.04 21.96 -3.61
N ALA A 41 19.67 23.09 -3.96
CA ALA A 41 21.14 23.16 -4.10
C ALA A 41 21.90 23.19 -2.76
N GLY A 42 21.23 23.48 -1.65
CA GLY A 42 21.81 23.59 -0.30
C GLY A 42 21.59 22.37 0.60
N THR A 43 20.59 21.54 0.34
CA THR A 43 20.24 20.37 1.16
C THR A 43 19.91 19.16 0.28
N ALA A 44 20.75 18.12 0.35
CA ALA A 44 20.51 16.87 -0.36
C ALA A 44 19.20 16.20 0.09
N GLY A 45 18.43 15.65 -0.86
CA GLY A 45 17.13 15.04 -0.60
C GLY A 45 15.96 16.03 -0.53
N GLU A 46 16.21 17.34 -0.49
CA GLU A 46 15.16 18.35 -0.57
C GLU A 46 14.86 18.76 -2.02
N TRP A 47 13.59 19.01 -2.31
CA TRP A 47 13.07 19.42 -3.61
C TRP A 47 12.06 20.55 -3.42
N ASP A 48 12.26 21.67 -4.10
CA ASP A 48 11.43 22.87 -3.96
C ASP A 48 10.49 23.05 -5.14
N VAL A 49 9.29 23.56 -4.86
CA VAL A 49 8.44 24.17 -5.88
C VAL A 49 9.11 25.47 -6.34
N ALA A 50 9.32 25.60 -7.65
CA ALA A 50 9.96 26.77 -8.24
C ALA A 50 9.20 28.07 -7.91
N ALA A 51 9.95 29.15 -7.66
CA ALA A 51 9.36 30.45 -7.36
C ALA A 51 8.49 30.95 -8.54
N GLY A 52 7.24 31.33 -8.24
CA GLY A 52 6.27 31.74 -9.26
C GLY A 52 5.53 30.59 -9.94
N ALA A 53 5.62 29.36 -9.45
CA ALA A 53 4.77 28.26 -9.92
C ALA A 53 3.28 28.56 -9.68
N LEU A 54 2.47 28.26 -10.70
CA LEU A 54 1.02 28.47 -10.71
C LEU A 54 0.32 27.17 -11.09
N LEU A 55 -0.72 26.81 -10.35
CA LEU A 55 -1.76 25.87 -10.79
C LEU A 55 -2.77 26.59 -11.67
N THR A 56 -3.33 25.89 -12.66
CA THR A 56 -4.51 26.37 -13.41
C THR A 56 -5.76 26.40 -12.52
N ALA A 57 -6.85 27.04 -12.98
CA ALA A 57 -8.11 27.03 -12.25
C ALA A 57 -8.65 25.60 -12.03
N ASP A 58 -8.52 24.74 -13.04
CA ASP A 58 -8.92 23.34 -12.96
C ASP A 58 -8.05 22.56 -11.96
N GLN A 59 -6.73 22.79 -11.96
CA GLN A 59 -5.81 22.19 -10.99
C GLN A 59 -6.02 22.71 -9.55
N VAL A 60 -6.50 23.94 -9.37
CA VAL A 60 -6.94 24.44 -8.05
C VAL A 60 -8.21 23.74 -7.57
N THR A 61 -9.13 23.41 -8.49
CA THR A 61 -10.32 22.58 -8.19
C THR A 61 -9.88 21.16 -7.84
N ALA A 62 -9.00 20.54 -8.63
CA ALA A 62 -8.41 19.25 -8.35
C ALA A 62 -7.67 19.22 -7.00
N LEU A 63 -6.95 20.28 -6.63
CA LEU A 63 -6.34 20.41 -5.29
C LEU A 63 -7.41 20.42 -4.18
N LEU A 64 -8.50 21.16 -4.37
CA LEU A 64 -9.60 21.25 -3.39
C LEU A 64 -10.35 19.92 -3.21
N GLU A 65 -10.44 19.11 -4.26
CA GLU A 65 -10.97 17.74 -4.22
C GLU A 65 -9.97 16.72 -3.62
N GLY A 66 -8.70 17.13 -3.38
CA GLY A 66 -7.63 16.23 -2.97
C GLY A 66 -7.11 15.32 -4.09
N LYS A 67 -7.34 15.69 -5.36
CA LYS A 67 -6.93 14.99 -6.58
C LYS A 67 -5.49 15.30 -7.01
N LEU A 68 -4.74 16.14 -6.30
CA LEU A 68 -3.29 16.32 -6.55
C LEU A 68 -2.43 15.38 -5.70
N TYR A 69 -1.30 14.94 -6.23
CA TYR A 69 -0.33 14.11 -5.52
C TYR A 69 1.11 14.48 -5.86
N VAL A 70 2.02 14.35 -4.90
CA VAL A 70 3.46 14.33 -5.18
C VAL A 70 3.89 12.91 -5.53
N ILE A 71 4.78 12.77 -6.51
CA ILE A 71 5.48 11.53 -6.82
C ILE A 71 6.98 11.81 -6.96
N ALA A 72 7.80 10.96 -6.34
CA ALA A 72 9.24 10.89 -6.55
C ALA A 72 9.55 9.65 -7.38
N THR A 73 10.29 9.82 -8.49
CA THR A 73 10.77 8.72 -9.33
C THR A 73 12.26 8.49 -9.10
N SER A 74 12.76 7.30 -9.42
CA SER A 74 14.21 7.00 -9.39
C SER A 74 14.63 6.25 -10.64
N ALA A 75 15.93 5.98 -10.78
CA ALA A 75 16.45 5.13 -11.84
C ALA A 75 15.96 3.66 -11.74
N ALA A 76 15.68 3.17 -10.53
CA ALA A 76 15.13 1.82 -10.31
C ALA A 76 13.62 1.78 -10.52
N ASN A 77 12.93 2.85 -10.12
CA ASN A 77 11.47 2.97 -10.16
C ASN A 77 11.05 4.20 -10.98
N PRO A 78 11.21 4.16 -12.33
CA PRO A 78 10.95 5.32 -13.20
C PRO A 78 9.45 5.67 -13.30
N ALA A 79 8.56 4.73 -12.98
CA ALA A 79 7.12 4.97 -12.88
C ALA A 79 6.69 5.60 -11.53
N GLY A 80 7.60 5.66 -10.55
CA GLY A 80 7.32 6.14 -9.19
C GLY A 80 7.93 5.23 -8.12
N GLU A 81 8.71 5.80 -7.21
CA GLU A 81 9.22 5.12 -6.00
C GLU A 81 8.39 5.46 -4.77
N LEU A 82 8.07 6.75 -4.58
CA LEU A 82 7.26 7.24 -3.46
C LEU A 82 6.14 8.15 -3.97
N ARG A 83 4.95 8.04 -3.37
CA ARG A 83 3.79 8.88 -3.65
C ARG A 83 3.15 9.36 -2.35
N GLY A 84 2.75 10.64 -2.32
CA GLY A 84 1.90 11.21 -1.26
C GLY A 84 0.76 12.01 -1.88
N GLN A 85 -0.48 11.80 -1.43
CA GLN A 85 -1.61 12.63 -1.86
C GLN A 85 -1.55 13.99 -1.16
N ILE A 86 -1.85 15.07 -1.88
CA ILE A 86 -1.94 16.43 -1.37
C ILE A 86 -3.42 16.74 -1.13
N THR A 87 -3.81 16.89 0.14
CA THR A 87 -5.21 17.04 0.54
C THR A 87 -5.42 18.32 1.38
N PRO A 88 -6.52 19.08 1.17
CA PRO A 88 -6.97 20.09 2.11
C PRO A 88 -7.55 19.42 3.37
N ALA A 89 -7.71 20.19 4.45
CA ALA A 89 -8.05 19.65 5.77
C ALA A 89 -9.42 18.94 5.88
N ASN A 90 -10.35 19.21 4.95
CA ASN A 90 -11.66 18.56 4.86
C ASN A 90 -11.65 17.24 4.06
N VAL A 91 -10.58 16.97 3.31
CA VAL A 91 -10.43 15.75 2.51
C VAL A 91 -9.48 14.79 3.22
N LYS A 92 -9.92 13.54 3.39
CA LYS A 92 -9.08 12.48 3.95
C LYS A 92 -8.90 11.34 2.98
N VAL A 93 -7.66 10.87 2.84
CA VAL A 93 -7.33 9.60 2.18
C VAL A 93 -7.14 8.52 3.25
N THR A 94 -7.90 7.44 3.13
CA THR A 94 -7.74 6.17 3.87
C THR A 94 -7.37 5.09 2.84
N PHE A 95 -6.58 4.10 3.25
CA PHE A 95 -6.41 2.87 2.47
C PHE A 95 -6.87 1.66 3.27
N ALA A 96 -7.38 0.64 2.58
CA ALA A 96 -7.84 -0.61 3.19
C ALA A 96 -7.26 -1.80 2.41
N ALA A 97 -6.52 -2.67 3.09
CA ALA A 97 -6.09 -3.95 2.51
C ALA A 97 -7.31 -4.86 2.36
N LEU A 98 -7.44 -5.51 1.21
CA LEU A 98 -8.55 -6.42 0.89
C LEU A 98 -8.09 -7.87 0.99
N ALA A 99 -8.84 -8.72 1.69
CA ALA A 99 -8.57 -10.16 1.79
C ALA A 99 -9.86 -10.94 2.03
N GLY A 100 -9.95 -12.17 1.51
CA GLY A 100 -11.10 -13.06 1.75
C GLY A 100 -11.30 -13.42 3.22
N SER A 101 -10.24 -13.39 4.03
CA SER A 101 -10.32 -13.60 5.49
C SER A 101 -11.09 -12.50 6.25
N GLN A 102 -11.38 -11.36 5.61
CA GLN A 102 -12.19 -10.27 6.17
C GLN A 102 -13.68 -10.36 5.79
N GLU A 103 -14.05 -11.32 4.93
CA GLU A 103 -15.44 -11.58 4.55
C GLU A 103 -16.27 -12.10 5.72
N VAL A 104 -17.59 -12.00 5.58
CA VAL A 104 -18.55 -12.48 6.59
C VAL A 104 -19.61 -13.35 5.90
N PRO A 105 -19.48 -14.70 5.93
CA PRO A 105 -18.38 -15.49 6.51
C PRO A 105 -17.03 -15.38 5.76
N PRO A 106 -15.88 -15.66 6.41
CA PRO A 106 -14.57 -15.61 5.76
C PRO A 106 -14.41 -16.58 4.58
N VAL A 107 -13.78 -16.12 3.51
CA VAL A 107 -13.46 -16.88 2.29
C VAL A 107 -11.98 -17.23 2.23
N THR A 108 -11.67 -18.50 1.97
CA THR A 108 -10.28 -18.98 1.77
C THR A 108 -9.90 -18.87 0.30
N ILE A 109 -9.28 -17.75 -0.07
CA ILE A 109 -8.78 -17.49 -1.43
C ILE A 109 -7.35 -16.91 -1.36
N ALA A 110 -6.53 -17.18 -2.38
CA ALA A 110 -5.18 -16.62 -2.51
C ALA A 110 -5.16 -15.19 -3.10
N ALA A 111 -6.34 -14.63 -3.37
CA ALA A 111 -6.51 -13.28 -3.91
C ALA A 111 -6.32 -12.22 -2.82
N SER A 112 -5.91 -11.03 -3.23
CA SER A 112 -5.68 -9.90 -2.34
C SER A 112 -5.86 -8.58 -3.09
N GLY A 113 -6.01 -7.48 -2.36
CA GLY A 113 -6.06 -6.15 -2.97
C GLY A 113 -5.81 -5.00 -2.01
N MET A 114 -5.90 -3.79 -2.53
CA MET A 114 -5.83 -2.54 -1.79
C MET A 114 -6.87 -1.58 -2.34
N ALA A 115 -7.71 -1.04 -1.46
CA ALA A 115 -8.55 0.12 -1.75
C ALA A 115 -7.88 1.41 -1.26
N ALA A 116 -8.07 2.49 -1.99
CA ALA A 116 -7.78 3.85 -1.59
C ALA A 116 -9.09 4.65 -1.67
N ALA A 117 -9.53 5.18 -0.53
CA ALA A 117 -10.76 5.97 -0.39
C ALA A 117 -10.38 7.42 -0.06
N THR A 118 -10.78 8.36 -0.92
CA THR A 118 -10.69 9.80 -0.70
C THR A 118 -12.08 10.31 -0.36
N VAL A 119 -12.26 10.87 0.85
CA VAL A 119 -13.55 11.33 1.37
C VAL A 119 -13.48 12.82 1.65
N ASP A 120 -14.37 13.61 1.05
CA ASP A 120 -14.58 15.02 1.41
C ASP A 120 -15.80 15.13 2.34
N ALA A 121 -15.54 15.41 3.61
CA ALA A 121 -16.57 15.53 4.63
C ALA A 121 -17.38 16.85 4.55
N LEU A 122 -16.92 17.83 3.75
CA LEU A 122 -17.60 19.10 3.52
C LEU A 122 -18.45 19.05 2.25
N ALA A 123 -17.90 18.49 1.16
CA ALA A 123 -18.64 18.30 -0.09
C ALA A 123 -19.63 17.10 -0.03
N ASN A 124 -19.46 16.20 0.95
CA ASN A 124 -20.13 14.90 1.03
C ASN A 124 -19.90 14.07 -0.24
N THR A 125 -18.64 13.88 -0.63
CA THR A 125 -18.26 13.06 -1.78
C THR A 125 -17.27 11.96 -1.37
N VAL A 126 -17.31 10.84 -2.09
CA VAL A 126 -16.34 9.76 -1.99
C VAL A 126 -15.79 9.39 -3.36
N THR A 127 -14.47 9.31 -3.45
CA THR A 127 -13.75 8.63 -4.52
C THR A 127 -13.15 7.35 -3.95
N VAL A 128 -13.34 6.21 -4.60
CA VAL A 128 -12.64 4.97 -4.26
C VAL A 128 -11.98 4.38 -5.50
N HIS A 129 -10.70 4.02 -5.38
CA HIS A 129 -10.01 3.15 -6.33
C HIS A 129 -9.63 1.85 -5.62
N VAL A 130 -9.84 0.72 -6.29
CA VAL A 130 -9.45 -0.62 -5.84
C VAL A 130 -8.46 -1.19 -6.84
N ASN A 131 -7.36 -1.77 -6.36
CA ASN A 131 -6.49 -2.64 -7.15
C ASN A 131 -6.47 -4.02 -6.48
N ALA A 132 -6.98 -5.04 -7.17
CA ALA A 132 -7.03 -6.42 -6.69
C ALA A 132 -6.31 -7.38 -7.65
N THR A 133 -5.84 -8.51 -7.10
CA THR A 133 -5.13 -9.57 -7.83
C THR A 133 -5.78 -10.92 -7.53
N GLY A 134 -5.78 -11.82 -8.51
CA GLY A 134 -6.41 -13.15 -8.37
C GLY A 134 -7.94 -13.18 -8.52
N VAL A 135 -8.57 -12.05 -8.88
CA VAL A 135 -10.03 -11.91 -9.07
C VAL A 135 -10.36 -11.24 -10.42
N ASN A 136 -9.66 -11.63 -11.48
CA ASN A 136 -9.82 -11.01 -12.81
C ASN A 136 -11.24 -11.21 -13.38
N ASP A 137 -11.91 -12.28 -12.96
CA ASP A 137 -13.30 -12.65 -13.25
C ASP A 137 -14.34 -11.91 -12.39
N ALA A 138 -13.91 -11.04 -11.46
CA ALA A 138 -14.81 -10.23 -10.63
C ALA A 138 -15.87 -9.50 -11.48
N THR A 139 -17.11 -9.54 -10.99
CA THR A 139 -18.30 -9.04 -11.67
C THR A 139 -18.81 -7.72 -11.09
N ALA A 140 -18.45 -7.40 -9.84
CA ALA A 140 -18.71 -6.13 -9.20
C ALA A 140 -17.63 -5.78 -8.17
N ALA A 141 -17.51 -4.48 -7.88
CA ALA A 141 -16.91 -3.98 -6.65
C ALA A 141 -17.76 -2.83 -6.12
N GLU A 142 -17.85 -2.69 -4.80
CA GLU A 142 -18.74 -1.72 -4.15
C GLU A 142 -18.22 -1.25 -2.79
N VAL A 143 -18.69 -0.08 -2.36
CA VAL A 143 -18.60 0.40 -0.98
C VAL A 143 -19.93 0.14 -0.31
N ASP A 144 -19.89 -0.52 0.84
CA ASP A 144 -21.03 -0.88 1.66
C ASP A 144 -20.95 -0.26 3.05
N THR A 145 -22.09 -0.17 3.74
CA THR A 145 -22.18 0.43 5.08
C THR A 145 -22.46 -0.61 6.18
N ALA A 146 -21.42 -1.18 6.77
CA ALA A 146 -21.49 -1.82 8.09
C ALA A 146 -20.16 -1.74 8.86
N ALA A 147 -20.23 -1.94 10.18
CA ALA A 147 -19.05 -2.09 11.02
C ALA A 147 -18.28 -3.38 10.70
N ALA A 148 -17.00 -3.43 11.07
CA ALA A 148 -16.16 -4.62 10.93
C ALA A 148 -16.85 -5.85 11.56
N GLY A 149 -16.82 -6.99 10.85
CA GLY A 149 -17.50 -8.22 11.27
C GLY A 149 -19.01 -8.29 10.96
N ALA A 150 -19.60 -7.27 10.34
CA ALA A 150 -20.96 -7.29 9.80
C ALA A 150 -21.01 -6.93 8.31
N THR A 151 -22.10 -7.30 7.65
CA THR A 151 -22.47 -6.94 6.26
C THR A 151 -23.60 -5.91 6.29
N GLY A 152 -23.67 -5.02 5.30
CA GLY A 152 -24.64 -3.93 5.26
C GLY A 152 -25.16 -3.59 3.87
N PRO A 153 -26.00 -2.54 3.74
CA PRO A 153 -26.47 -2.08 2.44
C PRO A 153 -25.34 -1.39 1.65
N LYS A 154 -25.41 -1.53 0.32
CA LYS A 154 -24.56 -0.80 -0.60
C LYS A 154 -24.74 0.71 -0.49
N LEU A 155 -23.61 1.42 -0.42
CA LEU A 155 -23.52 2.87 -0.53
C LEU A 155 -23.28 3.29 -1.98
N VAL A 156 -22.20 2.80 -2.61
CA VAL A 156 -21.78 3.19 -3.97
C VAL A 156 -21.22 1.98 -4.72
N ALA A 157 -21.60 1.80 -5.98
CA ALA A 157 -20.97 0.82 -6.88
C ALA A 157 -19.72 1.41 -7.56
N LEU A 158 -18.71 0.58 -7.80
CA LEU A 158 -17.53 0.92 -8.59
C LEU A 158 -17.65 0.37 -10.02
N THR A 159 -16.99 1.03 -10.96
CA THR A 159 -16.88 0.65 -12.37
C THR A 159 -15.56 -0.08 -12.59
N LYS A 160 -15.59 -1.19 -13.34
CA LYS A 160 -14.37 -1.93 -13.73
C LYS A 160 -13.57 -1.14 -14.75
N ASP A 161 -12.25 -1.08 -14.58
CA ASP A 161 -11.37 -0.53 -15.61
C ASP A 161 -11.33 -1.46 -16.83
N ASN A 162 -11.27 -0.88 -18.03
CA ASN A 162 -11.35 -1.62 -19.30
C ASN A 162 -9.98 -2.12 -19.81
N VAL A 163 -8.88 -1.73 -19.19
CA VAL A 163 -7.51 -2.18 -19.48
C VAL A 163 -7.00 -3.09 -18.37
N ASN A 164 -7.18 -2.70 -17.10
CA ASN A 164 -6.77 -3.45 -15.92
C ASN A 164 -7.97 -4.11 -15.25
N ALA A 165 -8.20 -5.40 -15.55
CA ALA A 165 -9.32 -6.16 -14.99
C ALA A 165 -9.32 -6.31 -13.45
N GLY A 166 -8.20 -6.00 -12.78
CA GLY A 166 -8.09 -5.93 -11.31
C GLY A 166 -8.40 -4.55 -10.72
N HIS A 167 -8.55 -3.51 -11.55
CA HIS A 167 -8.85 -2.16 -11.10
C HIS A 167 -10.34 -1.84 -11.20
N TRP A 168 -10.85 -1.19 -10.15
CA TRP A 168 -12.22 -0.71 -10.07
C TRP A 168 -12.22 0.69 -9.48
N SER A 169 -13.14 1.56 -9.92
CA SER A 169 -13.18 2.93 -9.41
C SER A 169 -14.57 3.58 -9.41
N THR A 170 -14.71 4.58 -8.56
CA THR A 170 -15.79 5.56 -8.55
C THR A 170 -15.16 6.89 -8.13
N GLU A 171 -15.42 7.99 -8.84
CA GLU A 171 -14.86 9.31 -8.52
C GLU A 171 -15.98 10.29 -8.16
N LEU A 172 -15.78 11.06 -7.09
CA LEU A 172 -16.66 12.14 -6.64
C LEU A 172 -18.14 11.73 -6.47
N ALA A 173 -18.40 10.47 -6.10
CA ALA A 173 -19.75 9.99 -5.85
C ALA A 173 -20.36 10.73 -4.65
N GLY A 174 -21.49 11.39 -4.88
CA GLY A 174 -22.21 12.09 -3.82
C GLY A 174 -22.80 11.13 -2.79
N VAL A 175 -22.60 11.43 -1.51
CA VAL A 175 -23.14 10.68 -0.36
C VAL A 175 -23.91 11.64 0.56
N SER A 176 -24.66 11.12 1.54
CA SER A 176 -25.30 11.98 2.54
C SER A 176 -24.36 12.33 3.70
N ALA A 177 -24.68 13.38 4.44
CA ALA A 177 -23.98 13.70 5.69
C ALA A 177 -24.10 12.57 6.75
N ALA A 178 -25.15 11.75 6.68
CA ALA A 178 -25.28 10.56 7.54
C ALA A 178 -24.28 9.46 7.13
N ASP A 179 -23.98 9.33 5.83
CA ASP A 179 -22.97 8.40 5.32
C ASP A 179 -21.56 8.86 5.68
N VAL A 180 -21.27 10.16 5.60
CA VAL A 180 -20.03 10.73 6.17
C VAL A 180 -19.93 10.45 7.68
N GLY A 181 -21.06 10.51 8.40
CA GLY A 181 -21.15 10.02 9.78
C GLY A 181 -20.75 8.54 9.92
N ASN A 182 -21.22 7.67 9.02
CA ASN A 182 -20.82 6.26 8.98
C ASN A 182 -19.33 6.06 8.66
N TYR A 183 -18.74 6.86 7.76
CA TYR A 183 -17.28 6.88 7.53
C TYR A 183 -16.50 7.23 8.81
N THR A 184 -16.89 8.31 9.51
CA THR A 184 -16.22 8.71 10.76
C THR A 184 -16.41 7.71 11.91
N ALA A 185 -17.44 6.88 11.83
CA ALA A 185 -17.70 5.76 12.75
C ALA A 185 -17.08 4.43 12.28
N ASN A 186 -16.24 4.44 11.25
CA ASN A 186 -15.55 3.29 10.66
C ASN A 186 -16.50 2.18 10.18
N LYS A 187 -17.65 2.57 9.65
CA LYS A 187 -18.72 1.67 9.17
C LYS A 187 -18.79 1.54 7.65
N TRP A 188 -17.73 1.85 6.93
CA TRP A 188 -17.65 1.57 5.50
C TRP A 188 -16.68 0.42 5.24
N TYR A 189 -16.96 -0.40 4.23
CA TYR A 189 -16.01 -1.38 3.71
C TYR A 189 -16.11 -1.45 2.20
N VAL A 190 -15.00 -1.83 1.56
CA VAL A 190 -14.99 -2.24 0.16
C VAL A 190 -15.25 -3.73 0.08
N ASN A 191 -16.05 -4.14 -0.89
CA ASN A 191 -16.29 -5.52 -1.29
C ASN A 191 -15.94 -5.71 -2.78
N VAL A 192 -15.41 -6.87 -3.15
CA VAL A 192 -15.19 -7.29 -4.54
C VAL A 192 -15.83 -8.66 -4.74
N VAL A 193 -16.74 -8.77 -5.70
CA VAL A 193 -17.60 -9.94 -5.91
C VAL A 193 -17.14 -10.73 -7.13
N THR A 194 -17.02 -12.05 -6.98
CA THR A 194 -16.71 -13.00 -8.07
C THR A 194 -17.93 -13.88 -8.38
N PRO A 195 -17.95 -14.60 -9.51
CA PRO A 195 -18.96 -15.63 -9.77
C PRO A 195 -18.94 -16.80 -8.77
N ALA A 196 -17.79 -17.07 -8.14
CA ALA A 196 -17.63 -18.11 -7.13
C ALA A 196 -18.14 -17.67 -5.75
N ASP A 197 -17.90 -16.40 -5.40
CA ASP A 197 -18.21 -15.81 -4.10
C ASP A 197 -19.18 -14.62 -4.29
N PRO A 198 -20.47 -14.88 -4.58
CA PRO A 198 -21.45 -13.84 -4.93
C PRO A 198 -21.82 -12.88 -3.79
N SER A 199 -21.39 -13.18 -2.56
CA SER A 199 -21.51 -12.29 -1.39
C SER A 199 -20.28 -11.39 -1.17
N GLY A 200 -19.16 -11.69 -1.83
CA GLY A 200 -17.86 -11.07 -1.60
C GLY A 200 -16.72 -12.10 -1.57
N ALA A 201 -15.69 -11.87 -2.36
CA ALA A 201 -14.44 -12.63 -2.39
C ALA A 201 -13.30 -11.93 -1.66
N LEU A 202 -13.33 -10.59 -1.60
CA LEU A 202 -12.33 -9.74 -0.98
C LEU A 202 -12.99 -8.53 -0.31
N ARG A 203 -12.85 -8.47 1.02
CA ARG A 203 -13.30 -7.34 1.83
C ARG A 203 -12.14 -6.60 2.47
N GLY A 204 -12.30 -5.29 2.66
CA GLY A 204 -11.46 -4.50 3.56
C GLY A 204 -12.22 -3.32 4.15
N GLN A 205 -12.11 -3.15 5.47
CA GLN A 205 -12.78 -2.07 6.18
C GLN A 205 -12.11 -0.71 5.88
N ILE A 206 -12.89 0.29 5.50
CA ILE A 206 -12.45 1.68 5.38
C ILE A 206 -12.47 2.29 6.78
N ASP A 207 -11.29 2.39 7.38
CA ASP A 207 -11.10 2.92 8.72
C ASP A 207 -10.72 4.42 8.67
N ALA A 208 -11.56 5.28 9.25
CA ALA A 208 -11.06 6.54 9.78
C ALA A 208 -10.27 6.25 11.08
N THR A 209 -9.48 7.21 11.56
CA THR A 209 -8.31 6.96 12.43
C THR A 209 -7.13 6.18 11.82
N ALA A 210 -7.32 5.14 10.96
CA ALA A 210 -6.20 4.43 10.33
C ALA A 210 -5.19 5.37 9.65
N ALA A 211 -3.91 5.12 9.92
CA ALA A 211 -2.80 5.71 9.19
C ALA A 211 -2.75 5.10 7.77
N PRO A 212 -2.23 5.84 6.77
CA PRO A 212 -1.85 5.23 5.51
C PRO A 212 -0.93 4.03 5.78
N PRO A 213 -1.13 2.88 5.12
CA PRO A 213 -0.18 1.78 5.15
C PRO A 213 1.21 2.33 4.82
N PRO A 214 2.27 1.93 5.55
CA PRO A 214 3.62 2.25 5.16
C PRO A 214 3.80 1.87 3.69
N ALA A 215 4.31 2.80 2.87
CA ALA A 215 4.62 2.49 1.48
C ALA A 215 5.54 1.27 1.47
N ALA A 216 5.09 0.19 0.81
CA ALA A 216 5.73 -1.12 0.90
C ALA A 216 7.22 -0.99 0.57
N ALA A 217 8.07 -1.23 1.56
CA ALA A 217 9.51 -1.03 1.42
C ALA A 217 10.05 -1.87 0.25
N THR A 218 10.95 -1.28 -0.53
CA THR A 218 11.64 -2.06 -1.57
C THR A 218 12.52 -3.12 -0.93
N LEU A 219 12.85 -4.20 -1.63
CA LEU A 219 13.81 -5.17 -1.10
C LEU A 219 15.18 -4.52 -0.85
N THR A 220 15.55 -3.49 -1.63
CA THR A 220 16.71 -2.61 -1.43
C THR A 220 16.67 -1.90 -0.08
N GLN A 221 15.52 -1.39 0.35
CA GLN A 221 15.34 -0.82 1.70
C GLN A 221 15.32 -1.91 2.79
N LEU A 222 14.69 -3.07 2.54
CA LEU A 222 14.64 -4.16 3.51
C LEU A 222 16.01 -4.83 3.74
N LYS A 223 16.89 -4.85 2.74
CA LYS A 223 18.29 -5.30 2.86
C LYS A 223 19.07 -4.52 3.92
N THR A 224 18.81 -3.22 4.07
CA THR A 224 19.53 -2.34 5.01
C THR A 224 18.80 -2.15 6.35
N THR A 225 17.50 -2.43 6.40
CA THR A 225 16.67 -2.30 7.62
C THR A 225 16.39 -3.67 8.25
N ALA A 226 15.41 -4.42 7.74
CA ALA A 226 14.93 -5.66 8.34
C ALA A 226 15.94 -6.83 8.27
N PHE A 227 16.69 -6.96 7.17
CA PHE A 227 17.55 -8.12 6.93
C PHE A 227 19.02 -7.90 7.28
N ALA A 228 19.47 -6.65 7.44
CA ALA A 228 20.86 -6.32 7.76
C ALA A 228 21.37 -6.99 9.04
N VAL A 229 20.54 -6.99 10.10
CA VAL A 229 20.85 -7.62 11.40
C VAL A 229 20.93 -9.15 11.34
N CYS A 230 20.40 -9.77 10.28
CA CYS A 230 20.35 -11.22 10.10
C CYS A 230 21.50 -11.75 9.22
N ALA A 231 22.07 -10.92 8.34
CA ALA A 231 23.08 -11.32 7.35
C ALA A 231 24.40 -11.81 7.97
N SER A 232 24.74 -11.41 9.19
CA SER A 232 25.93 -11.87 9.92
C SER A 232 25.89 -13.37 10.28
N CYS A 233 24.70 -13.97 10.39
CA CYS A 233 24.52 -15.40 10.66
C CYS A 233 24.02 -16.17 9.43
N HIS A 234 23.20 -15.53 8.60
CA HIS A 234 22.70 -16.07 7.33
C HIS A 234 23.63 -15.67 6.19
N THR A 235 24.76 -16.38 6.09
CA THR A 235 25.91 -16.02 5.25
C THR A 235 26.02 -16.80 3.93
N GLY A 236 25.11 -17.75 3.63
CA GLY A 236 25.19 -18.63 2.47
C GLY A 236 26.31 -19.68 2.47
N GLY A 237 27.26 -19.61 3.42
CA GLY A 237 28.51 -20.37 3.39
C GLY A 237 28.46 -21.81 3.93
N GLY A 238 27.28 -22.36 4.26
CA GLY A 238 27.18 -23.66 4.92
C GLY A 238 25.99 -24.51 4.50
N ALA A 239 26.09 -25.83 4.69
CA ALA A 239 25.01 -26.79 4.40
C ALA A 239 23.93 -26.87 5.51
N ALA A 240 24.15 -26.22 6.66
CA ALA A 240 23.27 -26.24 7.83
C ALA A 240 22.73 -24.84 8.16
N LEU A 241 21.60 -24.80 8.86
CA LEU A 241 21.01 -23.56 9.37
C LEU A 241 21.90 -22.94 10.47
N PRO A 242 21.97 -21.60 10.61
CA PRO A 242 21.34 -20.59 9.75
C PRO A 242 22.05 -20.33 8.41
N SER A 243 23.31 -20.76 8.27
CA SER A 243 24.21 -20.38 7.17
C SER A 243 23.88 -20.97 5.80
N SER A 244 22.91 -21.90 5.68
CA SER A 244 22.34 -22.38 4.41
C SER A 244 21.30 -21.44 3.78
N MET A 245 21.19 -20.23 4.31
CA MET A 245 20.50 -19.10 3.74
C MET A 245 21.48 -17.94 3.64
N ASP A 246 21.48 -17.22 2.53
CA ASP A 246 22.26 -15.99 2.38
C ASP A 246 21.32 -14.78 2.40
N LEU A 247 21.54 -13.84 3.31
CA LEU A 247 20.79 -12.57 3.39
C LEU A 247 21.64 -11.37 2.94
N HIS A 248 22.84 -11.58 2.37
CA HIS A 248 23.62 -10.49 1.79
C HIS A 248 22.91 -9.85 0.59
N PRO A 249 23.12 -8.54 0.32
CA PRO A 249 22.39 -7.77 -0.68
C PRO A 249 22.33 -8.36 -2.10
N ALA A 250 23.34 -9.14 -2.50
CA ALA A 250 23.39 -9.77 -3.82
C ALA A 250 22.62 -11.10 -3.93
N GLN A 251 22.42 -11.82 -2.81
CA GLN A 251 21.92 -13.21 -2.80
C GLN A 251 20.56 -13.38 -2.11
N ILE A 252 20.15 -12.39 -1.31
CA ILE A 252 18.93 -12.47 -0.48
C ILE A 252 17.68 -12.84 -1.27
N TYR A 253 17.44 -12.22 -2.43
CA TYR A 253 16.22 -12.46 -3.22
C TYR A 253 16.09 -13.94 -3.60
N ALA A 254 17.13 -14.49 -4.23
CA ALA A 254 17.19 -15.89 -4.63
C ALA A 254 17.22 -16.86 -3.43
N SER A 255 17.63 -16.40 -2.25
CA SER A 255 17.69 -17.20 -1.03
C SER A 255 16.37 -17.29 -0.26
N ILE A 256 15.43 -16.35 -0.43
CA ILE A 256 14.18 -16.30 0.35
C ILE A 256 12.90 -16.35 -0.49
N VAL A 257 12.87 -15.73 -1.67
CA VAL A 257 11.63 -15.56 -2.44
C VAL A 257 11.28 -16.83 -3.20
N GLY A 258 10.12 -17.43 -2.90
CA GLY A 258 9.65 -18.69 -3.50
C GLY A 258 10.40 -19.95 -3.02
N VAL A 259 11.44 -19.81 -2.19
CA VAL A 259 12.25 -20.90 -1.65
C VAL A 259 11.53 -21.57 -0.47
N ALA A 260 11.55 -22.90 -0.39
CA ALA A 260 10.97 -23.63 0.74
C ALA A 260 11.72 -23.36 2.05
N SER A 261 11.00 -23.29 3.17
CA SER A 261 11.62 -23.28 4.49
C SER A 261 12.22 -24.65 4.80
N VAL A 262 13.42 -24.67 5.39
CA VAL A 262 14.08 -25.93 5.80
C VAL A 262 13.45 -26.48 7.08
N GLU A 263 13.01 -25.61 7.99
CA GLU A 263 12.42 -25.99 9.27
C GLU A 263 10.91 -26.28 9.18
N GLN A 264 10.23 -25.75 8.17
CA GLN A 264 8.80 -25.92 7.91
C GLN A 264 8.54 -26.11 6.40
N PRO A 265 8.84 -27.29 5.83
CA PRO A 265 8.84 -27.50 4.37
C PRO A 265 7.51 -27.25 3.64
N ALA A 266 6.39 -27.23 4.37
CA ALA A 266 5.08 -26.86 3.83
C ALA A 266 4.95 -25.35 3.50
N LEU A 267 5.82 -24.50 4.05
CA LEU A 267 5.81 -23.06 3.87
C LEU A 267 7.00 -22.58 3.03
N LYS A 268 6.83 -21.46 2.33
CA LYS A 268 7.94 -20.73 1.73
C LYS A 268 8.60 -19.82 2.78
N ARG A 269 9.89 -19.55 2.62
CA ARG A 269 10.61 -18.53 3.42
C ARG A 269 9.93 -17.17 3.21
N VAL A 270 9.74 -16.79 1.95
CA VAL A 270 8.81 -15.75 1.49
C VAL A 270 7.92 -16.35 0.39
N ALA A 271 6.60 -16.26 0.59
CA ALA A 271 5.57 -16.53 -0.41
C ALA A 271 5.09 -15.19 -1.01
N PRO A 272 5.44 -14.86 -2.27
CA PRO A 272 4.95 -13.66 -2.93
C PRO A 272 3.43 -13.52 -2.86
N GLY A 273 2.94 -12.35 -2.44
CA GLY A 273 1.51 -12.06 -2.27
C GLY A 273 0.91 -12.52 -0.94
N ASP A 274 1.62 -13.31 -0.14
CA ASP A 274 1.09 -13.94 1.08
C ASP A 274 2.07 -13.84 2.27
N ALA A 275 1.99 -12.73 3.00
CA ALA A 275 2.76 -12.53 4.21
C ALA A 275 2.33 -13.44 5.37
N ALA A 276 1.06 -13.90 5.41
CA ALA A 276 0.55 -14.72 6.50
C ALA A 276 1.15 -16.15 6.48
N ASN A 277 1.30 -16.73 5.28
CA ASN A 277 1.93 -18.03 5.07
C ASN A 277 3.43 -17.94 4.73
N SER A 278 4.03 -16.75 4.83
CA SER A 278 5.48 -16.56 4.72
C SER A 278 6.18 -16.88 6.04
N TYR A 279 7.01 -17.92 6.05
CA TYR A 279 7.67 -18.39 7.29
C TYR A 279 8.63 -17.34 7.89
N VAL A 280 9.18 -16.42 7.10
CA VAL A 280 9.98 -15.30 7.62
C VAL A 280 9.16 -14.40 8.54
N VAL A 281 7.88 -14.15 8.24
CA VAL A 281 7.00 -13.32 9.07
C VAL A 281 6.73 -14.00 10.41
N GLN A 282 6.40 -15.30 10.37
CA GLN A 282 6.21 -16.10 11.58
C GLN A 282 7.45 -16.10 12.49
N LYS A 283 8.65 -16.17 11.90
CA LYS A 283 9.94 -16.06 12.62
C LYS A 283 10.18 -14.68 13.22
N LEU A 284 9.84 -13.60 12.52
CA LEU A 284 10.03 -12.22 12.99
C LEU A 284 9.02 -11.83 14.07
N GLU A 285 7.78 -12.33 14.00
CA GLU A 285 6.72 -12.09 14.99
C GLU A 285 6.86 -13.01 16.22
N GLY A 286 7.48 -14.19 16.06
CA GLY A 286 7.63 -15.18 17.12
C GLY A 286 6.40 -16.07 17.30
N ALA A 287 5.74 -16.44 16.21
CA ALA A 287 4.51 -17.23 16.22
C ALA A 287 4.71 -18.61 16.87
N ALA A 288 3.69 -19.13 17.56
CA ALA A 288 3.77 -20.42 18.27
C ALA A 288 4.03 -21.64 17.36
N THR A 289 3.90 -21.48 16.04
CA THR A 289 4.14 -22.51 15.01
C THR A 289 5.59 -22.60 14.54
N ILE A 290 6.48 -21.69 14.97
CA ILE A 290 7.88 -21.72 14.52
C ILE A 290 8.67 -22.85 15.17
N THR A 291 9.59 -23.42 14.39
CA THR A 291 10.65 -24.27 14.93
C THR A 291 11.70 -23.38 15.59
N GLY A 292 12.22 -23.76 16.77
CA GLY A 292 13.25 -22.99 17.46
C GLY A 292 12.72 -21.69 18.09
N ALA A 293 13.44 -20.57 17.88
CA ALA A 293 13.15 -19.29 18.52
C ALA A 293 12.84 -18.16 17.52
N ARG A 294 12.23 -17.08 18.05
CA ARG A 294 11.98 -15.81 17.34
C ARG A 294 13.28 -15.20 16.82
N MET A 295 13.21 -14.56 15.65
CA MET A 295 14.32 -13.85 15.02
C MET A 295 14.12 -12.33 15.07
N PRO A 296 15.20 -11.52 15.14
CA PRO A 296 16.61 -11.90 15.39
C PRO A 296 16.82 -12.67 16.70
N PHE A 297 17.69 -13.70 16.67
CA PHE A 297 17.88 -14.60 17.80
C PHE A 297 18.46 -13.88 19.03
N GLY A 298 17.83 -14.05 20.19
CA GLY A 298 18.23 -13.37 21.43
C GLY A 298 17.88 -11.87 21.49
N GLY A 299 17.40 -11.30 20.39
CA GLY A 299 17.09 -9.88 20.26
C GLY A 299 18.33 -8.98 20.06
N PRO A 300 18.14 -7.64 19.98
CA PRO A 300 16.84 -6.96 20.00
C PRO A 300 15.96 -7.39 18.82
N TYR A 301 14.66 -7.58 19.07
CA TYR A 301 13.71 -7.90 18.01
C TYR A 301 13.46 -6.67 17.14
N LEU A 302 13.11 -6.88 15.86
CA LEU A 302 12.62 -5.80 15.02
C LEU A 302 11.35 -5.20 15.63
N ASP A 303 11.18 -3.88 15.50
CA ASP A 303 9.93 -3.24 15.87
C ASP A 303 8.79 -3.63 14.91
N GLN A 304 7.55 -3.41 15.35
CA GLN A 304 6.38 -3.84 14.58
C GLN A 304 6.30 -3.11 13.23
N ALA A 305 6.71 -1.83 13.16
CA ALA A 305 6.71 -1.06 11.93
C ALA A 305 7.65 -1.66 10.85
N THR A 306 8.82 -2.13 11.26
CA THR A 306 9.78 -2.82 10.37
C THR A 306 9.25 -4.18 9.93
N ILE A 307 8.58 -4.93 10.82
CA ILE A 307 7.93 -6.20 10.48
C ILE A 307 6.77 -5.98 9.50
N ASP A 308 5.95 -4.95 9.72
CA ASP A 308 4.84 -4.60 8.84
C ASP A 308 5.34 -4.12 7.47
N GLN A 309 6.53 -3.49 7.39
CA GLN A 309 7.18 -3.21 6.11
C GLN A 309 7.63 -4.47 5.35
N VAL A 310 8.16 -5.49 6.04
CA VAL A 310 8.42 -6.79 5.41
C VAL A 310 7.11 -7.43 4.91
N LYS A 311 6.04 -7.38 5.72
CA LYS A 311 4.72 -7.91 5.33
C LYS A 311 4.12 -7.17 4.13
N ALA A 312 4.23 -5.84 4.10
CA ALA A 312 3.78 -5.00 2.99
C ALA A 312 4.52 -5.34 1.69
N TRP A 313 5.86 -5.45 1.73
CA TRP A 313 6.66 -5.88 0.58
C TRP A 313 6.27 -7.28 0.07
N ILE A 314 6.05 -8.24 0.99
CA ILE A 314 5.63 -9.59 0.61
C ILE A 314 4.25 -9.57 -0.07
N ASN A 315 3.27 -8.89 0.54
CA ASN A 315 1.92 -8.77 0.00
C ASN A 315 1.89 -8.02 -1.34
N ALA A 316 2.81 -7.09 -1.59
CA ALA A 316 3.03 -6.44 -2.88
C ALA A 316 3.72 -7.33 -3.94
N GLY A 317 3.78 -8.65 -3.72
CA GLY A 317 4.38 -9.62 -4.63
C GLY A 317 5.87 -9.85 -4.43
N ALA A 318 6.46 -9.40 -3.31
CA ALA A 318 7.85 -9.65 -2.91
C ALA A 318 8.88 -9.33 -4.02
N GLN A 319 8.78 -8.17 -4.66
CA GLN A 319 9.59 -7.80 -5.83
C GLN A 319 11.10 -7.64 -5.53
N ASN A 320 11.95 -7.88 -6.53
CA ASN A 320 13.40 -7.60 -6.45
C ASN A 320 13.71 -6.16 -6.89
N ASN A 321 13.30 -5.20 -6.08
CA ASN A 321 13.49 -3.75 -6.28
C ASN A 321 14.35 -3.14 -5.16
#